data_AF-M7RJL6-F1
#
_entry.id   AF-M7RJL6-F1
#
_cell.length_a   1.000
_cell.length_b   1.000
_cell.length_c   1.000
_cell.angle_alpha   90.00
_cell.angle_beta   90.00
_cell.angle_gamma   90.00
#
_symmetry.space_group_name_H-M   'P 1'
#
loop_
_entity.id
_entity.type
_entity.pdbx_description
1 polymer ?
#
loop_
_entity_poly.entity_id
_entity_poly.type
_entity_poly.pdbx_seq_one_letter_code
_entity_poly.pdbx_strand_id
1 'polypeptide(L)'
;MQRHTFPLRGSTDAQALPGLISQTHRKIREASADGAYDTRYCHDVLLIRPLIPPRSGARYWPGKYHERNHAVANQHRSGSNEVWKRKWAITVIQ
;
A
#
# COMPACT_ATOMS: atom_id res chain seq x y z
N MET A 1 12.36 -13.26 -21.57
CA MET A 1 12.05 -12.05 -20.78
C MET A 1 10.84 -11.36 -21.41
N GLN A 2 9.64 -11.52 -20.84
CA GLN A 2 8.44 -10.84 -21.32
C GLN A 2 8.46 -9.39 -20.82
N ARG A 3 8.90 -8.45 -21.67
CA ARG A 3 8.84 -7.01 -21.36
C ARG A 3 7.37 -6.60 -21.32
N HIS A 4 6.85 -6.37 -20.12
CA HIS A 4 5.56 -5.73 -19.96
C HIS A 4 5.73 -4.25 -20.30
N THR A 5 5.44 -3.89 -21.55
CA THR A 5 5.36 -2.51 -22.00
C THR A 5 4.06 -1.93 -21.44
N PHE A 6 4.15 -1.14 -20.37
CA PHE A 6 3.02 -0.34 -19.91
C PHE A 6 2.80 0.80 -20.91
N PRO A 7 1.65 0.87 -21.61
CA PRO A 7 1.39 1.95 -22.55
C PRO A 7 1.32 3.28 -21.78
N LEU A 8 1.93 4.34 -22.34
CA LEU A 8 2.02 5.70 -21.77
C LEU A 8 0.67 6.43 -21.65
N ARG A 9 -0.45 5.70 -21.59
CA ARG A 9 -1.81 6.24 -21.47
C ARG A 9 -2.64 5.37 -20.52
N GLY A 10 -2.81 5.85 -19.30
CA GLY A 10 -3.91 5.42 -18.41
C GLY A 10 -3.65 4.25 -17.45
N SER A 11 -2.42 3.76 -17.28
CA SER A 11 -2.13 2.82 -16.20
C SER A 11 -1.94 3.55 -14.87
N THR A 12 -2.78 3.25 -13.89
CA THR A 12 -2.62 3.73 -12.51
C THR A 12 -1.49 2.98 -11.81
N ASP A 13 -0.85 3.63 -10.84
CA ASP A 13 0.17 3.02 -9.96
C ASP A 13 -0.29 1.68 -9.37
N ALA A 14 -1.56 1.59 -9.00
CA ALA A 14 -2.18 0.36 -8.51
C ALA A 14 -2.09 -0.79 -9.55
N GLN A 15 -2.31 -0.51 -10.83
CA GLN A 15 -2.27 -1.51 -11.91
C GLN A 15 -0.84 -1.96 -12.24
N ALA A 16 0.17 -1.11 -12.01
CA ALA A 16 1.57 -1.46 -12.22
C ALA A 16 2.15 -2.33 -11.09
N LEU A 17 1.53 -2.31 -9.91
CA LEU A 17 2.02 -2.97 -8.69
C LEU A 17 2.35 -4.47 -8.83
N PRO A 18 1.51 -5.33 -9.47
CA PRO A 18 1.87 -6.74 -9.65
C PRO A 18 3.16 -6.92 -10.46
N GLY A 19 3.34 -6.10 -11.50
CA GLY A 19 4.55 -6.09 -12.32
C GLY A 19 5.78 -5.73 -11.49
N LEU A 20 5.68 -4.71 -10.65
CA LEU A 20 6.77 -4.27 -9.78
C LEU A 20 7.18 -5.34 -8.75
N ILE A 21 6.20 -5.98 -8.10
CA ILE A 21 6.48 -7.09 -7.16
C ILE A 21 7.16 -8.25 -7.87
N SER A 22 6.72 -8.59 -9.09
CA SER A 22 7.28 -9.72 -9.86
C SER A 22 8.74 -9.52 -10.29
N GLN A 23 9.23 -8.27 -10.36
CA GLN A 23 10.63 -7.97 -10.69
C GLN A 23 11.59 -8.35 -9.55
N THR A 24 11.09 -8.46 -8.33
CA THR A 24 11.94 -8.68 -7.16
C THR A 24 12.09 -10.18 -6.91
N HIS A 25 13.23 -10.75 -7.30
CA HIS A 25 13.52 -12.19 -7.13
C HIS A 25 13.91 -12.60 -5.69
N ARG A 26 13.79 -11.68 -4.72
CA ARG A 26 14.11 -11.90 -3.31
C ARG A 26 12.84 -11.95 -2.48
N LYS A 27 12.88 -12.66 -1.35
CA LYS A 27 11.75 -12.73 -0.43
C LYS A 27 11.55 -11.37 0.25
N ILE A 28 10.52 -10.64 -0.19
CA ILE A 28 10.11 -9.37 0.44
C ILE A 28 9.34 -9.72 1.71
N ARG A 29 9.71 -9.09 2.84
CA ARG A 29 9.01 -9.29 4.12
C ARG A 29 7.84 -8.33 4.29
N GLU A 30 8.00 -7.09 3.86
CA GLU A 30 7.06 -5.99 4.03
C GLU A 30 7.22 -5.00 2.86
N ALA A 31 6.15 -4.30 2.49
CA ALA A 31 6.19 -3.25 1.48
C ALA A 31 5.61 -1.95 2.03
N SER A 32 6.36 -0.86 1.92
CA SER A 32 5.90 0.50 2.21
C SER A 32 5.51 1.19 0.92
N ALA A 33 4.39 1.91 0.92
CA ALA A 33 3.95 2.70 -0.23
C ALA A 33 3.16 3.93 0.22
N ASP A 34 2.96 4.86 -0.73
CA ASP A 34 2.14 6.05 -0.50
C ASP A 34 0.65 5.70 -0.28
N GLY A 35 -0.09 6.60 0.38
CA GLY A 35 -1.55 6.47 0.58
C GLY A 35 -2.35 6.38 -0.72
N ALA A 36 -1.78 6.72 -1.88
CA ALA A 36 -2.34 6.40 -3.19
C ALA A 36 -2.60 4.89 -3.37
N TYR A 37 -1.79 4.03 -2.74
CA TYR A 37 -1.93 2.58 -2.78
C TYR A 37 -2.90 2.02 -1.73
N ASP A 38 -3.56 2.87 -0.93
CA ASP A 38 -4.60 2.47 0.04
C ASP A 38 -5.91 2.08 -0.68
N THR A 39 -5.85 1.00 -1.46
CA THR A 39 -6.96 0.40 -2.18
C THR A 39 -7.03 -1.10 -1.88
N ARG A 40 -8.23 -1.68 -1.91
CA ARG A 40 -8.39 -3.12 -1.68
C ARG A 40 -7.56 -3.95 -2.65
N TYR A 41 -7.55 -3.53 -3.93
CA TYR A 41 -6.76 -4.19 -4.97
C TYR A 41 -5.27 -4.25 -4.61
N CYS A 42 -4.66 -3.13 -4.21
CA CYS A 42 -3.25 -3.14 -3.81
C CYS A 42 -3.00 -4.04 -2.61
N HIS A 43 -3.87 -4.01 -1.59
CA HIS A 43 -3.76 -4.89 -0.43
C HIS A 43 -3.96 -6.37 -0.75
N ASP A 44 -4.75 -6.71 -1.78
CA ASP A 44 -4.97 -8.08 -2.22
C ASP A 44 -3.82 -8.62 -3.07
N VAL A 45 -3.20 -7.76 -3.89
CA VAL A 45 -2.01 -8.07 -4.69
C VAL A 45 -0.77 -8.25 -3.81
N LEU A 46 -0.67 -7.48 -2.71
CA LEU A 46 0.42 -7.61 -1.75
C LEU A 46 0.25 -8.89 -0.92
N LEU A 47 0.93 -9.95 -1.33
CA LEU A 47 1.05 -11.21 -0.56
C LEU A 47 1.98 -11.10 0.67
N ILE A 48 2.32 -9.87 1.05
CA ILE A 48 3.29 -9.47 2.08
C ILE A 48 2.68 -8.37 2.95
N ARG A 49 3.23 -8.11 4.13
CA ARG A 49 2.68 -7.11 5.05
C ARG A 49 2.71 -5.69 4.42
N PRO A 50 1.56 -5.05 4.17
CA PRO A 50 1.51 -3.74 3.56
C PRO A 50 1.60 -2.64 4.63
N LEU A 51 2.67 -1.87 4.59
CA LEU A 51 2.86 -0.64 5.37
C LEU A 51 2.41 0.56 4.53
N ILE A 52 1.10 0.68 4.34
CA ILE A 52 0.48 1.76 3.56
C ILE A 52 -0.34 2.63 4.52
N PRO A 53 -0.13 3.95 4.56
CA PRO A 53 -0.93 4.83 5.39
C PRO A 53 -2.36 4.90 4.83
N PRO A 54 -3.40 4.80 5.67
CA PRO A 54 -4.77 4.97 5.20
C PRO A 54 -4.98 6.40 4.67
N ARG A 55 -5.81 6.57 3.64
CA ARG A 55 -6.22 7.91 3.18
C ARG A 55 -6.95 8.68 4.28
N SER A 56 -6.92 10.00 4.20
CA SER A 56 -7.66 10.85 5.15
C SER A 56 -9.16 10.51 5.09
N GLY A 57 -9.77 10.26 6.25
CA GLY A 57 -11.19 9.89 6.35
C GLY A 57 -11.50 8.49 5.83
N ALA A 58 -10.50 7.60 5.78
CA ALA A 58 -10.68 6.23 5.34
C ALA A 58 -11.71 5.49 6.22
N ARG A 59 -12.61 4.75 5.58
CA ARG A 59 -13.55 3.86 6.28
C ARG A 59 -12.93 2.48 6.52
N TYR A 60 -13.46 1.78 7.52
CA TYR A 60 -13.14 0.38 7.76
C TYR A 60 -13.51 -0.48 6.55
N TRP A 61 -12.70 -1.50 6.28
CA TRP A 61 -13.04 -2.56 5.33
C TRP A 61 -13.41 -3.85 6.07
N PRO A 62 -14.42 -4.59 5.61
CA PRO A 62 -14.81 -5.85 6.22
C PRO A 62 -13.78 -6.96 5.93
N GLY A 63 -13.76 -8.01 6.76
CA GLY A 63 -12.93 -9.19 6.54
C GLY A 63 -11.48 -9.01 6.98
N LYS A 64 -10.55 -9.51 6.16
CA LYS A 64 -9.12 -9.73 6.52
C LYS A 64 -8.28 -8.47 6.78
N TYR A 65 -8.81 -7.26 6.58
CA TYR A 65 -8.04 -6.01 6.62
C TYR A 65 -7.83 -5.46 8.04
N HIS A 66 -7.65 -6.32 9.05
CA HIS A 66 -7.55 -5.93 10.46
C HIS A 66 -6.38 -4.96 10.72
N GLU A 67 -5.20 -5.21 10.13
CA GLU A 67 -4.02 -4.36 10.31
C GLU A 67 -4.24 -2.95 9.76
N ARG A 68 -4.79 -2.84 8.55
CA ARG A 68 -5.18 -1.55 7.94
C ARG A 68 -6.25 -0.85 8.79
N ASN A 69 -7.28 -1.58 9.23
CA ASN A 69 -8.34 -1.01 10.06
C ASN A 69 -7.83 -0.50 11.42
N HIS A 70 -6.81 -1.13 11.99
CA HIS A 70 -6.13 -0.61 13.18
C HIS A 70 -5.43 0.73 12.89
N ALA A 71 -4.80 0.88 11.72
CA ALA A 71 -4.24 2.17 11.30
C ALA A 71 -5.33 3.24 11.10
N VAL A 72 -6.48 2.88 10.52
CA VAL A 72 -7.65 3.77 10.38
C VAL A 72 -8.17 4.24 11.74
N ALA A 73 -8.32 3.33 12.71
CA ALA A 73 -8.75 3.69 14.06
C ALA A 73 -7.79 4.69 14.73
N ASN A 74 -6.48 4.49 14.54
CA ASN A 74 -5.49 5.44 15.03
C ASN A 74 -5.60 6.80 14.33
N GLN A 75 -5.78 6.84 13.01
CA GLN A 75 -5.98 8.08 12.26
C GLN A 75 -7.21 8.85 12.75
N HIS A 76 -8.34 8.17 12.98
CA HIS A 76 -9.53 8.80 13.52
C HIS A 76 -9.30 9.37 14.92
N ARG A 77 -8.51 8.68 15.75
CA ARG A 77 -8.19 9.14 17.11
C ARG A 77 -7.23 10.33 17.13
N SER A 78 -6.25 10.37 16.24
CA SER A 78 -5.24 11.44 16.17
C SER A 78 -5.60 12.59 15.23
N GLY A 79 -6.63 12.42 14.39
CA GLY A 79 -6.97 13.34 13.30
C GLY A 79 -5.94 13.40 12.17
N SER A 80 -4.90 12.56 12.17
CA SER A 80 -3.81 12.60 11.19
C SER A 80 -3.00 11.30 11.12
N ASN A 81 -2.25 11.12 10.02
CA ASN A 81 -1.31 10.00 9.86
C ASN A 81 0.05 10.24 10.52
N GLU A 82 0.26 11.32 11.28
CA GLU A 82 1.57 11.65 11.84
C GLU A 82 2.08 10.59 12.83
N VAL A 83 1.18 9.94 13.57
CA VAL A 83 1.53 8.80 14.42
C VAL A 83 2.01 7.61 13.59
N TRP A 84 1.35 7.33 12.46
CA TRP A 84 1.76 6.28 11.54
C TRP A 84 3.11 6.60 10.89
N LYS A 85 3.29 7.84 10.40
CA LYS A 85 4.54 8.30 9.77
C LYS A 85 5.73 8.22 10.74
N ARG A 86 5.56 8.64 11.99
CA ARG A 86 6.62 8.52 13.01
C ARG A 86 6.98 7.07 13.32
N LYS A 87 6.01 6.17 13.28
CA LYS A 87 6.20 4.75 13.59
C LYS A 87 6.86 3.95 12.45
N TRP A 88 6.57 4.33 11.21
CA TRP A 88 6.97 3.59 10.00
C TRP A 88 7.72 4.45 8.99
N ALA A 89 8.43 5.50 9.43
CA ALA A 89 9.23 6.39 8.58
C ALA A 89 10.27 5.58 7.78
N ILE A 90 9.87 5.10 6.61
CA ILE A 90 10.68 4.32 5.68
C ILE A 90 10.54 5.00 4.32
N THR A 91 11.68 5.32 3.74
CA THR A 91 11.87 5.77 2.36
C THR A 91 10.93 5.01 1.42
N VAL A 92 10.01 5.73 0.78
CA VAL A 92 9.12 5.20 -0.25
C VAL A 92 9.98 4.72 -1.41
N ILE A 93 9.82 3.46 -1.81
CA ILE A 93 10.34 3.01 -3.10
C ILE A 93 9.49 3.72 -4.15
N GLN A 94 10.06 4.72 -4.82
CA GLN A 94 9.50 5.31 -6.03
C GLN A 94 9.59 4.32 -7.19
#